data_AF-A0A2C9CVD7-F1
#
_entry.id   AF-A0A2C9CVD7-F1
#
_cell.length_a   1.000
_cell.length_b   1.000
_cell.length_c   1.000
_cell.angle_alpha   90.00
_cell.angle_beta   90.00
_cell.angle_gamma   90.00
#
_symmetry.space_group_name_H-M   'P 1'
#
loop_
_entity.id
_entity.type
_entity.pdbx_description
1 polymer ?
#
loop_
_entity_poly.entity_id
_entity_poly.type
_entity_poly.pdbx_seq_one_letter_code
_entity_poly.pdbx_strand_id
1 'polypeptide(L)' 'MTHRKFEDWDAYAQRVCAATNAGNLDWPQLPHAKRIMIDEGGKPFFTGKACKRGHVSPRNEHGDCTQCHLMRLAERRDAV' A
#
# COMPACT_ATOMS: atom_id res chain seq x y z
N MET A 1 -12.82 -18.99 3.48
CA MET A 1 -12.97 -17.54 3.74
C MET A 1 -12.10 -17.19 4.94
N THR A 2 -10.95 -16.57 4.71
CA THR A 2 -10.12 -16.05 5.81
C THR A 2 -10.71 -14.71 6.23
N HIS A 3 -11.31 -14.66 7.43
CA HIS A 3 -11.76 -13.40 8.00
C HIS A 3 -10.52 -12.61 8.45
N ARG A 4 -10.23 -11.49 7.77
CA ARG A 4 -9.19 -10.57 8.22
C ARG A 4 -9.64 -9.95 9.54
N LYS A 5 -8.77 -9.93 10.55
CA LYS A 5 -9.03 -9.20 11.80
C LYS A 5 -9.28 -7.74 11.44
N PHE A 6 -10.46 -7.25 11.80
CA PHE A 6 -10.78 -5.84 11.69
C PHE A 6 -9.92 -5.06 12.69
N GLU A 7 -9.27 -3.98 12.24
CA GLU A 7 -8.42 -3.16 13.12
C GLU A 7 -9.31 -2.31 14.03
N ASP A 8 -9.90 -1.27 13.45
CA ASP A 8 -10.76 -0.27 14.06
C ASP A 8 -11.45 0.52 12.92
N TRP A 9 -12.58 1.14 13.22
CA TRP A 9 -13.28 2.03 12.29
C TRP A 9 -12.45 3.29 11.98
N ASP A 10 -11.72 3.85 12.95
CA ASP A 10 -10.91 5.05 12.72
C ASP A 10 -9.73 4.77 11.79
N ALA A 11 -9.03 3.65 12.03
CA ALA A 11 -7.92 3.20 11.18
C ALA A 11 -8.39 2.87 9.77
N TYR A 12 -9.57 2.26 9.63
CA TYR A 12 -10.19 2.00 8.34
C TYR A 12 -10.57 3.29 7.62
N ALA A 13 -11.22 4.24 8.32
CA ALA A 13 -11.60 5.53 7.76
C ALA A 13 -10.38 6.33 7.27
N GLN A 14 -9.29 6.37 8.04
CA GLN A 14 -8.04 7.01 7.62
C GLN A 14 -7.49 6.40 6.33
N ARG A 15 -7.50 5.07 6.21
CA ARG A 15 -7.06 4.38 4.98
C ARG A 15 -7.97 4.71 3.80
N VAL A 16 -9.28 4.72 4.00
CA VAL A 16 -10.25 5.09 2.95
C VAL A 16 -10.02 6.53 2.49
N CYS A 17 -9.88 7.51 3.41
CA CYS A 17 -9.58 8.89 3.06
C CYS A 17 -8.26 9.02 2.28
N ALA A 18 -7.20 8.34 2.72
CA ALA A 18 -5.92 8.36 2.02
C ALA A 18 -6.01 7.77 0.60
N ALA A 19 -6.77 6.69 0.44
CA ALA A 19 -7.02 6.04 -0.84
C ALA A 19 -7.85 6.92 -1.79
N THR A 20 -8.91 7.55 -1.28
CA THR A 20 -9.72 8.51 -2.03
C THR A 20 -8.90 9.71 -2.49
N ASN A 21 -8.07 10.28 -1.61
CA ASN A 21 -7.19 11.41 -1.95
C ASN A 21 -6.14 11.02 -3.01
N ALA A 22 -5.72 9.76 -3.04
CA ALA A 22 -4.82 9.22 -4.05
C ALA A 22 -5.54 8.73 -5.32
N GLY A 23 -6.87 8.92 -5.42
CA GLY A 23 -7.67 8.56 -6.58
C GLY A 23 -7.86 7.06 -6.80
N ASN A 24 -7.65 6.22 -5.78
CA ASN A 24 -7.72 4.77 -5.90
C ASN A 24 -8.59 4.14 -4.80
N LEU A 25 -9.86 3.86 -5.11
CA LEU A 25 -10.84 3.34 -4.15
C LEU A 25 -10.63 1.85 -3.78
N ASP A 26 -9.81 1.11 -4.53
CA ASP A 26 -9.57 -0.32 -4.29
C ASP A 26 -8.51 -0.59 -3.21
N TRP A 27 -7.65 0.38 -2.91
CA TRP A 27 -6.55 0.20 -1.97
C TRP A 27 -6.95 -0.13 -0.52
N PRO A 28 -8.09 0.34 0.04
CA PRO A 28 -8.53 -0.04 1.37
C PRO A 28 -8.83 -1.54 1.52
N GLN A 29 -9.08 -2.26 0.41
CA GLN A 29 -9.30 -3.71 0.41
C GLN A 29 -8.00 -4.50 0.64
N LEU A 30 -6.84 -3.88 0.39
CA LEU A 30 -5.55 -4.51 0.60
C LEU A 30 -5.29 -4.77 2.10
N PRO A 31 -4.40 -5.73 2.42
CA PRO A 31 -3.94 -5.94 3.78
C PRO A 31 -3.42 -4.64 4.40
N HIS A 32 -3.80 -4.36 5.64
CA HIS A 32 -3.37 -3.14 6.34
C HIS A 32 -1.95 -3.24 6.90
N ALA A 33 -1.45 -4.47 7.09
CA ALA A 33 -0.14 -4.73 7.66
C ALA A 33 0.63 -5.77 6.85
N LYS A 34 1.97 -5.63 6.84
CA LYS A 34 2.89 -6.57 6.18
C LYS A 34 2.68 -8.01 6.66
N ARG A 35 2.45 -8.23 7.96
CA ARG A 35 2.24 -9.58 8.50
C ARG A 35 1.04 -10.28 7.85
N ILE A 36 -0.06 -9.55 7.66
CA ILE A 36 -1.29 -10.08 7.05
C ILE A 36 -1.08 -10.32 5.56
N MET A 37 -0.36 -9.42 4.88
CA MET A 37 0.04 -9.64 3.49
C MET A 37 0.86 -10.92 3.32
N ILE A 38 1.83 -11.19 4.21
CA ILE A 38 2.62 -12.44 4.16
C ILE A 38 1.74 -13.66 4.42
N ASP A 39 0.86 -13.59 5.43
CA ASP A 39 -0.05 -14.69 5.79
C ASP A 39 -1.05 -15.03 4.67
N GLU A 40 -1.52 -14.02 3.94
CA GLU A 40 -2.41 -14.17 2.78
C GLU A 40 -1.67 -14.54 1.48
N GLY A 41 -0.33 -14.71 1.51
CA GLY A 41 0.49 -14.97 0.31
C GLY A 41 0.48 -13.82 -0.70
N GLY A 42 0.15 -12.61 -0.22
CA GLY A 42 -0.26 -11.47 -1.02
C GLY A 42 0.88 -10.55 -1.47
N LYS A 43 0.53 -9.72 -2.45
CA LYS A 43 1.42 -8.82 -3.19
C LYS A 43 1.74 -7.51 -2.40
N PRO A 44 1.03 -6.37 -2.55
CA PRO A 44 1.27 -5.20 -1.70
C PRO A 44 0.27 -5.06 -0.55
N PHE A 45 0.65 -4.31 0.47
CA PHE A 45 -0.18 -3.92 1.60
C PHE A 45 -0.38 -2.40 1.63
N PHE A 46 -1.52 -1.93 2.13
CA PHE A 46 -1.84 -0.51 2.18
C PHE A 46 -2.10 -0.04 3.61
N THR A 47 -1.21 0.81 4.09
CA THR A 47 -1.24 1.36 5.46
C THR A 47 -1.96 2.70 5.55
N GLY A 48 -2.30 3.34 4.43
CA GLY A 48 -2.79 4.73 4.40
C GLY A 48 -1.74 5.79 4.74
N LYS A 49 -0.50 5.41 5.05
CA LYS A 49 0.59 6.34 5.40
C LYS A 49 1.45 6.68 4.19
N ALA A 50 1.69 7.97 3.99
CA ALA A 50 2.61 8.46 2.96
C ALA A 50 4.03 7.88 3.14
N CYS A 51 4.73 7.66 2.04
CA CYS A 51 6.14 7.26 2.06
C CYS A 51 7.05 8.45 2.38
N LYS A 52 8.35 8.22 2.58
CA LYS A 52 9.34 9.29 2.85
C LYS A 52 9.41 10.36 1.76
N ARG A 53 9.00 10.02 0.54
CA ARG A 53 8.93 10.93 -0.62
C ARG A 53 7.54 11.58 -0.79
N GLY A 54 6.61 11.37 0.14
CA GLY A 54 5.26 11.93 0.10
C GLY A 54 4.23 11.11 -0.67
N HIS A 55 4.61 10.03 -1.36
CA HIS A 55 3.67 9.19 -2.11
C HIS A 55 2.70 8.45 -1.19
N VAL A 56 1.40 8.58 -1.47
CA VAL A 56 0.36 7.73 -0.88
C VAL A 56 0.13 6.58 -1.85
N SER A 57 0.68 5.41 -1.54
CA SER A 57 0.57 4.22 -2.38
C SER A 57 0.75 2.94 -1.56
N PRO A 58 0.27 1.79 -2.05
CA PRO A 58 0.58 0.50 -1.46
C PRO A 58 2.09 0.26 -1.36
N ARG A 59 2.49 -0.53 -0.37
CA ARG A 59 3.88 -0.93 -0.12
C ARG A 59 4.08 -2.37 -0.50
N ASN A 60 5.24 -2.69 -1.06
CA ASN A 60 5.62 -4.06 -1.37
C ASN A 60 6.11 -4.81 -0.11
N GLU A 61 6.38 -6.11 -0.25
CA GLU A 61 6.91 -6.95 0.83
C GLU A 61 8.21 -6.41 1.45
N HIS A 62 9.02 -5.69 0.67
CA HIS A 62 10.27 -5.08 1.11
C HIS A 62 10.07 -3.75 1.87
N GLY A 63 8.85 -3.20 1.89
CA GLY A 63 8.49 -1.95 2.56
C GLY A 63 8.62 -0.69 1.69
N ASP A 64 9.06 -0.84 0.44
CA ASP A 64 9.11 0.21 -0.57
C ASP A 64 7.71 0.55 -1.08
N CYS A 65 7.46 1.84 -1.32
CA CYS A 65 6.22 2.27 -1.95
C CYS A 65 6.21 1.89 -3.44
N THR A 66 5.08 1.45 -3.97
CA THR A 66 5.00 1.00 -5.38
C THR A 66 5.37 2.11 -6.37
N GLN A 67 4.96 3.36 -6.12
CA GLN A 67 5.39 4.51 -6.93
C GLN A 67 6.90 4.75 -6.89
N CYS A 68 7.52 4.59 -5.72
CA CYS A 68 8.97 4.74 -5.53
C CYS A 68 9.72 3.67 -6.33
N HIS A 69 9.18 2.45 -6.34
CA HIS A 69 9.72 1.33 -7.08
C HIS A 69 9.60 1.55 -8.59
N LEU A 70 8.46 2.04 -9.07
CA LEU A 70 8.25 2.39 -10.48
C LEU A 70 9.20 3.50 -10.94
N MET A 71 9.36 4.56 -10.17
CA MET A 71 10.34 5.63 -10.46
C MET A 71 11.76 5.06 -10.62
N ARG A 72 12.19 4.19 -9.69
CA ARG A 72 13.52 3.52 -9.76
C ARG A 72 13.65 2.59 -10.98
N LEU A 73 12.55 2.02 -11.45
CA LEU A 73 12.55 1.20 -12.67
C LEU A 73 12.61 2.06 -13.93
N ALA A 74 11.92 3.20 -13.96
CA ALA A 74 11.97 4.17 -15.05
C ALA A 74 13.38 4.76 -15.19
N GLU A 75 13.97 5.25 -14.09
CA GLU A 75 15.35 5.76 -14.05
C GLU A 75 16.38 4.77 -14.61
N ARG A 76 16.17 3.46 -14.39
CA ARG A 76 17.05 2.41 -14.93
C ARG A 76 16.84 2.13 -16.42
N ARG A 77 15.63 2.33 -16.94
CA ARG A 77 15.34 2.16 -18.37
C ARG A 77 15.94 3.30 -19.20
N ASP A 78 15.89 4.53 -18.69
CA ASP A 78 16.42 5.71 -19.38
C ASP A 78 17.96 5.76 -19.39
N ALA A 79 18.63 4.86 -18.67
CA ALA A 79 20.08 4.75 -18.59
C ALA A 79 20.71 3.74 -19.59
N VAL A 80 19.89 3.14 -20.47
CA VAL A 80 20.28 2.17 -21.52
C VAL A 80 20.08 2.80 -22.89
#